data_AF-A0A2T0U448-F1
#
_entry.id   AF-A0A2T0U448-F1
#
_cell.length_a   1.000
_cell.length_b   1.000
_cell.length_c   1.000
_cell.angle_alpha   90.00
_cell.angle_beta   90.00
_cell.angle_gamma   90.00
#
_symmetry.space_group_name_H-M   'P 1'
#
loop_
_entity.id
_entity.type
_entity.pdbx_description
1 polymer ?
#
loop_
_entity_poly.entity_id
_entity_poly.type
_entity_poly.pdbx_seq_one_letter_code
_entity_poly.pdbx_strand_id
1 'polypeptide(L)'
;MLKNNLGHPGIGSGHQLKKACEDYWTGEISRDELFQAARKVRVKSLKQHQKAGTDLIPCNDLSFYDHILDMTLMLGAIPRRYSPVLSQVPENSEIDLYFAMARGYQKDGLDIPAMEKTRWFDSDYHFVVPEFTANQRFKLFSQKAFAEYSSAAHILGTSPKPVITGPVSYLLLGKEEDSEYGKAENFKRIDLIKRLVPVYVEIINLFKGYGAKWIQIDEPFLGMDLQDEEKAAFEYAYMEISMKCAGIKILLTSCVGSLGENTALAIALPVAGLHVDVMRGAEQLDELLQRFPQGRWLSLGLAGGERFMKNKNQDSLRIIEKAGKVIGADRLMIAGYTALISAPVNL
;
A
#
# COMPACT_ATOMS: atom_id res chain seq x y z
N MET A 1 -19.45 -7.14 13.21
CA MET A 1 -18.72 -6.17 12.37
C MET A 1 -17.32 -6.01 12.90
N LEU A 2 -16.33 -5.83 12.02
CA LEU A 2 -14.96 -5.50 12.39
C LEU A 2 -14.69 -3.99 12.24
N LYS A 3 -13.88 -3.42 13.10
CA LYS A 3 -13.31 -2.07 12.95
C LYS A 3 -11.98 -2.21 12.22
N ASN A 4 -11.93 -1.64 11.03
CA ASN A 4 -10.80 -1.71 10.11
C ASN A 4 -10.13 -0.33 9.96
N ASN A 5 -8.80 -0.32 9.81
CA ASN A 5 -8.07 0.87 9.40
C ASN A 5 -7.18 0.54 8.20
N LEU A 6 -7.22 1.41 7.19
CA LEU A 6 -6.51 1.21 5.93
C LEU A 6 -5.03 1.60 5.98
N GLY A 7 -4.63 2.41 6.96
CA GLY A 7 -3.25 2.87 7.15
C GLY A 7 -3.20 4.12 8.04
N HIS A 8 -2.15 4.26 8.84
CA HIS A 8 -1.91 5.36 9.78
C HIS A 8 -0.93 6.40 9.20
N PRO A 9 -1.01 7.69 9.57
CA PRO A 9 -0.01 8.66 9.13
C PRO A 9 1.39 8.29 9.65
N GLY A 10 2.33 8.01 8.75
CA GLY A 10 3.67 7.48 9.06
C GLY A 10 4.64 8.47 9.72
N ILE A 11 4.31 9.77 9.77
CA ILE A 11 5.24 10.84 10.15
C ILE A 11 5.36 11.05 11.68
N GLY A 12 4.38 10.55 12.45
CA GLY A 12 4.28 10.76 13.90
C GLY A 12 3.76 12.15 14.27
N SER A 13 3.12 12.27 15.45
CA SER A 13 2.34 13.45 15.87
C SER A 13 3.13 14.76 16.07
N GLY A 14 4.45 14.74 15.88
CA GLY A 14 5.30 15.92 15.92
C GLY A 14 6.40 15.86 14.87
N HIS A 15 6.13 15.20 13.73
CA HIS A 15 7.08 15.02 12.63
C HIS A 15 8.38 14.33 13.05
N GLN A 16 8.32 13.46 14.06
CA GLN A 16 9.51 12.81 14.62
C GLN A 16 10.27 11.99 13.59
N LEU A 17 9.55 11.29 12.70
CA LEU A 17 10.21 10.49 11.67
C LEU A 17 10.84 11.37 10.60
N LYS A 18 10.13 12.43 10.18
CA LYS A 18 10.68 13.40 9.20
C LYS A 18 11.99 13.99 9.72
N LYS A 19 12.00 14.47 10.96
CA LYS A 19 13.21 15.02 11.58
C LYS A 19 14.33 13.98 11.64
N ALA A 20 14.04 12.75 12.08
CA ALA A 20 15.05 11.70 12.11
C ALA A 20 15.64 11.39 10.72
N CYS A 21 14.82 11.40 9.67
CA CYS A 21 15.31 11.27 8.29
C CYS A 21 16.22 12.44 7.90
N GLU A 22 15.84 13.68 8.23
CA GLU A 22 16.64 14.89 7.97
C GLU A 22 17.99 14.84 8.70
N ASP A 23 17.99 14.52 10.00
CA ASP A 23 19.18 14.37 10.84
C ASP A 23 20.08 13.23 10.32
N TYR A 24 19.50 12.14 9.79
CA TYR A 24 20.26 11.05 9.17
C TYR A 24 20.94 11.50 7.88
N TRP A 25 20.24 12.27 7.04
CA TRP A 25 20.81 12.76 5.78
C TRP A 25 21.97 13.74 5.98
N THR A 26 21.98 14.49 7.09
CA THR A 26 23.08 15.38 7.46
C THR A 26 24.19 14.68 8.25
N GLY A 27 24.01 13.39 8.59
CA GLY A 27 24.96 12.60 9.37
C GLY A 27 24.97 12.91 10.87
N GLU A 28 23.95 13.62 11.38
CA GLU A 28 23.81 13.95 12.80
C GLU A 28 23.40 12.74 13.64
N ILE A 29 22.66 11.79 13.06
CA ILE A 29 22.32 10.52 13.70
C ILE A 29 22.79 9.33 12.90
N SER A 30 23.09 8.26 13.61
CA SER A 30 23.41 6.96 13.03
C SER A 30 22.16 6.28 12.42
N ARG A 31 22.42 5.25 11.62
CA ARG A 31 21.38 4.36 11.09
C ARG A 31 20.54 3.77 12.22
N ASP A 32 21.18 3.27 13.27
CA ASP A 32 20.46 2.60 14.37
C ASP A 32 19.53 3.57 15.11
N GLU A 33 19.92 4.84 15.26
CA GLU A 33 19.07 5.90 15.80
C GLU A 33 17.87 6.22 14.91
N LEU A 34 18.06 6.28 13.58
CA LEU A 34 16.97 6.43 12.61
C LEU A 34 15.94 5.29 12.76
N PHE A 35 16.40 4.04 12.76
CA PHE A 35 15.52 2.88 12.92
C PHE A 35 14.85 2.83 14.31
N GLN A 36 15.54 3.31 15.35
CA GLN A 36 14.95 3.44 16.69
C GLN A 36 13.84 4.50 16.71
N ALA A 37 14.02 5.64 16.04
CA ALA A 37 13.01 6.68 15.91
C ALA A 37 11.76 6.14 15.19
N ALA A 38 11.93 5.47 14.05
CA ALA A 38 10.83 4.80 13.34
C ALA A 38 10.11 3.77 14.21
N ARG A 39 10.85 2.94 14.97
CA ARG A 39 10.26 1.97 15.90
C ARG A 39 9.40 2.65 16.98
N LYS A 40 9.85 3.77 17.55
CA LYS A 40 9.09 4.52 18.56
C LYS A 40 7.76 5.03 17.98
N VAL A 41 7.78 5.56 16.75
CA VAL A 41 6.55 6.00 16.04
C VAL A 41 5.61 4.83 15.82
N ARG A 42 6.09 3.69 15.28
CA ARG A 42 5.26 2.49 15.07
C ARG A 42 4.62 1.99 16.37
N VAL A 43 5.41 1.82 17.43
CA VAL A 43 4.91 1.34 18.73
C VAL A 43 3.80 2.25 19.27
N LYS A 44 3.96 3.57 19.15
CA LYS A 44 2.94 4.53 19.59
C LYS A 44 1.64 4.36 18.80
N SER A 45 1.71 4.29 17.47
CA SER A 45 0.55 4.08 16.61
C SER A 45 -0.18 2.76 16.91
N LEU A 46 0.57 1.65 17.01
CA LEU A 46 0.00 0.33 17.33
C LEU A 46 -0.77 0.33 18.66
N LYS A 47 -0.19 0.93 19.71
CA LYS A 47 -0.86 1.06 21.02
C LYS A 47 -2.10 1.96 20.96
N GLN A 48 -2.09 3.01 20.13
CA GLN A 48 -3.27 3.85 19.92
C GLN A 48 -4.41 3.06 19.25
N HIS A 49 -4.11 2.25 18.23
CA HIS A 49 -5.08 1.36 17.60
C HIS A 49 -5.65 0.33 18.58
N GLN A 50 -4.80 -0.29 19.39
CA GLN A 50 -5.23 -1.25 20.40
C GLN A 50 -6.15 -0.57 21.44
N LYS A 51 -5.79 0.62 21.92
CA LYS A 51 -6.61 1.41 22.86
C LYS A 51 -7.95 1.83 22.24
N ALA A 52 -7.99 2.11 20.94
CA ALA A 52 -9.21 2.42 20.21
C ALA A 52 -10.09 1.18 19.94
N GLY A 53 -9.59 -0.03 20.25
CA GLY A 53 -10.27 -1.29 19.99
C GLY A 53 -10.47 -1.54 18.49
N THR A 54 -9.46 -1.19 17.67
CA THR A 54 -9.39 -1.56 16.25
C THR A 54 -9.16 -3.08 16.13
N ASP A 55 -9.97 -3.76 15.31
CA ASP A 55 -9.87 -5.22 15.13
C ASP A 55 -8.82 -5.59 14.08
N LEU A 56 -8.76 -4.84 12.97
CA LEU A 56 -7.76 -5.02 11.91
C LEU A 56 -6.76 -3.85 11.94
N ILE A 57 -5.71 -4.00 12.74
CA ILE A 57 -4.65 -2.99 12.92
C ILE A 57 -3.66 -3.07 11.75
N PRO A 58 -3.45 -2.00 10.97
CA PRO A 58 -2.51 -2.00 9.86
C PRO A 58 -1.06 -2.13 10.33
N CYS A 59 -0.21 -2.68 9.47
CA CYS A 59 1.23 -2.61 9.56
C CYS A 59 1.83 -2.52 8.15
N ASN A 60 3.12 -2.18 8.04
CA ASN A 60 3.76 -1.76 6.79
C ASN A 60 3.17 -0.47 6.19
N ASP A 61 2.51 0.33 7.01
CA ASP A 61 1.92 1.64 6.69
C ASP A 61 2.84 2.82 7.06
N LEU A 62 3.96 2.56 7.73
CA LEU A 62 5.02 3.54 7.97
C LEU A 62 6.12 3.41 6.92
N SER A 63 6.47 4.53 6.30
CA SER A 63 7.57 4.65 5.34
C SER A 63 8.55 5.73 5.78
N PHE A 64 9.84 5.53 5.47
CA PHE A 64 10.88 6.54 5.69
C PHE A 64 10.80 7.71 4.70
N TYR A 65 10.12 7.52 3.57
CA TYR A 65 9.95 8.54 2.55
C TYR A 65 8.62 8.40 1.82
N ASP A 66 8.42 7.30 1.10
CA ASP A 66 7.22 7.02 0.33
C ASP A 66 6.91 5.51 0.26
N HIS A 67 5.63 5.17 0.41
CA HIS A 67 5.13 3.81 0.37
C HIS A 67 5.24 3.15 -1.02
N ILE A 68 5.19 3.91 -2.11
CA ILE A 68 5.44 3.34 -3.46
C ILE A 68 6.93 3.06 -3.66
N LEU A 69 7.81 3.90 -3.11
CA LEU A 69 9.23 3.61 -3.03
C LEU A 69 9.52 2.38 -2.14
N ASP A 70 8.82 2.21 -1.02
CA ASP A 70 8.92 1.00 -0.18
C ASP A 70 8.59 -0.25 -1.01
N MET A 71 7.52 -0.21 -1.82
CA MET A 71 7.15 -1.29 -2.73
C MET A 71 8.20 -1.51 -3.82
N THR A 72 8.75 -0.45 -4.41
CA THR A 72 9.81 -0.52 -5.42
C THR A 72 11.06 -1.22 -4.89
N LEU A 73 11.46 -0.86 -3.67
CA LEU A 73 12.57 -1.52 -2.99
C LEU A 73 12.23 -2.97 -2.62
N MET A 74 11.02 -3.25 -2.13
CA MET A 74 10.57 -4.60 -1.79
C MET A 74 10.59 -5.54 -3.00
N LEU A 75 10.13 -5.06 -4.15
CA LEU A 75 10.04 -5.81 -5.42
C LEU A 75 11.37 -5.86 -6.20
N GLY A 76 12.42 -5.21 -5.69
CA GLY A 76 13.73 -5.16 -6.32
C GLY A 76 13.72 -4.42 -7.67
N ALA A 77 12.74 -3.55 -7.91
CA ALA A 77 12.60 -2.73 -9.11
C ALA A 77 13.51 -1.50 -9.06
N ILE A 78 14.79 -1.72 -8.75
CA ILE A 78 15.79 -0.67 -8.53
C ILE A 78 16.43 -0.29 -9.88
N PRO A 79 16.37 0.99 -10.31
CA PRO A 79 17.05 1.41 -11.53
C PRO A 79 18.56 1.16 -11.46
N ARG A 80 19.13 0.66 -12.57
CA ARG A 80 20.54 0.22 -12.61
C ARG A 80 21.53 1.32 -12.21
N ARG A 81 21.20 2.60 -12.46
CA ARG A 81 22.03 3.75 -12.07
C ARG A 81 22.33 3.82 -10.58
N TYR A 82 21.53 3.18 -9.72
CA TYR A 82 21.78 3.14 -8.27
C TYR A 82 22.63 1.94 -7.82
N SER A 83 22.99 1.01 -8.71
CA SER A 83 23.85 -0.15 -8.37
C SER A 83 25.18 0.26 -7.72
N PRO A 84 25.86 1.35 -8.14
CA PRO A 84 27.08 1.84 -7.49
C PRO A 84 26.90 2.18 -6.00
N VAL A 85 25.70 2.61 -5.57
CA VAL A 85 25.45 3.03 -4.19
C VAL A 85 25.75 1.91 -3.19
N LEU A 86 25.45 0.65 -3.53
CA LEU A 86 25.77 -0.51 -2.68
C LEU A 86 27.07 -1.21 -3.07
N SER A 87 27.47 -1.14 -4.34
CA SER A 87 28.63 -1.91 -4.83
C SER A 87 29.97 -1.19 -4.72
N GLN A 88 29.97 0.14 -4.66
CA GLN A 88 31.20 0.96 -4.61
C GLN A 88 31.42 1.65 -3.26
N VAL A 89 30.40 1.72 -2.41
CA VAL A 89 30.47 2.34 -1.07
C VAL A 89 30.16 1.27 -0.01
N PRO A 90 31.17 0.59 0.55
CA PRO A 90 30.98 -0.54 1.46
C PRO A 90 30.17 -0.24 2.72
N GLU A 91 30.18 1.01 3.18
CA GLU A 91 29.47 1.47 4.37
C GLU A 91 27.97 1.65 4.12
N ASN A 92 27.56 1.80 2.86
CA ASN A 92 26.16 1.97 2.51
C ASN A 92 25.38 0.67 2.73
N SER A 93 24.11 0.85 3.06
CA SER A 93 23.16 -0.21 3.30
C SER A 93 21.85 0.04 2.54
N GLU A 94 20.88 -0.87 2.69
CA GLU A 94 19.59 -0.80 2.01
C GLU A 94 18.90 0.57 2.16
N ILE A 95 19.00 1.20 3.34
CA ILE A 95 18.38 2.51 3.59
C ILE A 95 19.08 3.65 2.84
N ASP A 96 20.38 3.53 2.56
CA ASP A 96 21.15 4.52 1.79
C ASP A 96 20.78 4.43 0.32
N LEU A 97 20.61 3.22 -0.21
CA LEU A 97 20.04 2.99 -1.54
C LEU A 97 18.61 3.54 -1.64
N TYR A 98 17.79 3.28 -0.63
CA TYR A 98 16.43 3.81 -0.57
C TYR A 98 16.41 5.34 -0.66
N PHE A 99 17.23 6.03 0.14
CA PHE A 99 17.32 7.48 0.06
C PHE A 99 18.00 7.97 -1.23
N ALA A 100 18.95 7.24 -1.80
CA ALA A 100 19.52 7.58 -3.10
C ALA A 100 18.44 7.63 -4.19
N MET A 101 17.51 6.67 -4.20
CA MET A 101 16.36 6.69 -5.11
C MET A 101 15.43 7.88 -4.83
N ALA A 102 15.15 8.17 -3.55
CA ALA A 102 14.21 9.21 -3.16
C ALA A 102 14.70 10.66 -3.42
N ARG A 103 15.99 10.92 -3.23
CA ARG A 103 16.56 12.27 -3.19
C ARG A 103 17.91 12.43 -3.89
N GLY A 104 18.34 11.42 -4.64
CA GLY A 104 19.62 11.42 -5.34
C GLY A 104 20.79 11.10 -4.41
N TYR A 105 21.97 10.94 -5.00
CA TYR A 105 23.19 10.61 -4.29
C TYR A 105 24.37 11.38 -4.91
N GLN A 106 24.91 12.34 -4.16
CA GLN A 106 25.97 13.26 -4.60
C GLN A 106 27.12 13.29 -3.58
N LYS A 107 27.68 12.12 -3.28
CA LYS A 107 28.81 11.93 -2.36
C LYS A 107 29.64 10.71 -2.77
N ASP A 108 30.80 10.50 -2.16
CA ASP A 108 31.66 9.33 -2.39
C ASP A 108 32.05 9.12 -3.87
N GLY A 109 32.18 10.21 -4.63
CA GLY A 109 32.53 10.18 -6.05
C GLY A 109 31.38 9.79 -6.99
N LEU A 110 30.15 9.65 -6.48
CA LEU A 110 28.95 9.37 -7.24
C LEU A 110 28.10 10.64 -7.40
N ASP A 111 27.53 10.83 -8.59
CA ASP A 111 26.52 11.85 -8.89
C ASP A 111 25.35 11.17 -9.62
N ILE A 112 24.32 10.80 -8.84
CA ILE A 112 23.17 10.03 -9.31
C ILE A 112 21.90 10.83 -9.02
N PRO A 113 21.10 11.18 -10.04
CA PRO A 113 19.87 11.95 -9.84
C PRO A 113 18.83 11.13 -9.07
N ALA A 114 17.90 11.83 -8.40
CA ALA A 114 16.73 11.21 -7.78
C ALA A 114 15.78 10.63 -8.84
N MET A 115 14.93 9.69 -8.41
CA MET A 115 13.76 9.29 -9.18
C MET A 115 12.73 10.43 -9.23
N GLU A 116 11.87 10.38 -10.24
CA GLU A 116 10.78 11.34 -10.41
C GLU A 116 9.76 11.24 -9.27
N LYS A 117 9.15 12.36 -8.90
CA LYS A 117 8.02 12.42 -7.97
C LYS A 117 6.82 13.07 -8.62
N THR A 118 5.63 12.53 -8.36
CA THR A 118 4.37 13.09 -8.85
C THR A 118 3.29 12.99 -7.77
N ARG A 119 2.16 13.67 -7.99
CA ARG A 119 1.04 13.69 -7.05
C ARG A 119 0.36 12.33 -6.97
N TRP A 120 0.00 11.93 -5.76
CA TRP A 120 -0.85 10.79 -5.50
C TRP A 120 -2.32 11.18 -5.73
N PHE A 121 -2.83 10.86 -6.91
CA PHE A 121 -4.20 11.15 -7.35
C PHE A 121 -4.58 12.63 -7.10
N ASP A 122 -5.75 12.88 -6.51
CA ASP A 122 -6.27 14.21 -6.20
C ASP A 122 -5.70 14.82 -4.91
N SER A 123 -4.81 14.13 -4.22
CA SER A 123 -4.24 14.56 -2.92
C SER A 123 -3.02 15.49 -3.05
N ASP A 124 -2.59 16.06 -1.93
CA ASP A 124 -1.34 16.83 -1.82
C ASP A 124 -0.11 15.94 -1.56
N TYR A 125 -0.31 14.64 -1.35
CA TYR A 125 0.78 13.68 -1.17
C TYR A 125 1.50 13.46 -2.50
N HIS A 126 2.81 13.30 -2.46
CA HIS A 126 3.63 12.97 -3.64
C HIS A 126 4.35 11.65 -3.41
N PHE A 127 4.33 10.79 -4.41
CA PHE A 127 5.01 9.49 -4.39
C PHE A 127 6.17 9.46 -5.39
N VAL A 128 7.10 8.52 -5.20
CA VAL A 128 8.23 8.31 -6.12
C VAL A 128 7.80 7.34 -7.21
N VAL A 129 7.86 7.79 -8.47
CA VAL A 129 7.36 7.07 -9.64
C VAL A 129 8.25 5.86 -9.93
N PRO A 130 7.75 4.61 -9.89
CA PRO A 130 8.51 3.43 -10.29
C PRO A 130 8.98 3.52 -11.74
N GLU A 131 10.15 2.98 -12.04
CA GLU A 131 10.76 3.03 -13.37
C GLU A 131 10.95 1.61 -13.90
N PHE A 132 10.38 1.33 -15.07
CA PHE A 132 10.32 -0.02 -15.62
C PHE A 132 10.98 -0.11 -17.00
N THR A 133 11.80 -1.13 -17.17
CA THR A 133 12.31 -1.52 -18.49
C THR A 133 11.52 -2.72 -19.04
N ALA A 134 11.51 -2.89 -20.36
CA ALA A 134 10.82 -4.02 -21.00
C ALA A 134 11.28 -5.41 -20.50
N ASN A 135 12.51 -5.52 -19.99
CA ASN A 135 13.09 -6.74 -19.43
C ASN A 135 13.20 -6.72 -17.90
N GLN A 136 12.41 -5.87 -17.23
CA GLN A 136 12.42 -5.76 -15.78
C GLN A 136 12.26 -7.13 -15.12
N ARG A 137 13.18 -7.42 -14.21
CA ARG A 137 13.11 -8.58 -13.32
C ARG A 137 12.71 -8.09 -11.94
N PHE A 138 11.75 -8.77 -11.35
CA PHE A 138 11.34 -8.54 -9.98
C PHE A 138 11.87 -9.67 -9.11
N LYS A 139 12.22 -9.33 -7.88
CA LYS A 139 12.59 -10.29 -6.85
C LYS A 139 12.31 -9.67 -5.49
N LEU A 140 12.01 -10.50 -4.50
CA LEU A 140 11.95 -10.00 -3.13
C LEU A 140 13.34 -9.51 -2.70
N PHE A 141 13.49 -8.20 -2.55
CA PHE A 141 14.77 -7.57 -2.22
C PHE A 141 14.80 -7.08 -0.77
N SER A 142 13.82 -6.29 -0.33
CA SER A 142 13.71 -5.84 1.06
C SER A 142 12.83 -6.74 1.91
N GLN A 143 13.27 -6.98 3.16
CA GLN A 143 12.49 -7.71 4.18
C GLN A 143 11.84 -6.79 5.23
N LYS A 144 11.91 -5.46 5.05
CA LYS A 144 11.36 -4.45 5.99
C LYS A 144 9.95 -4.82 6.47
N ALA A 145 9.06 -5.11 5.52
CA ALA A 145 7.65 -5.33 5.80
C ALA A 145 7.40 -6.55 6.73
N PHE A 146 8.19 -7.62 6.60
CA PHE A 146 8.07 -8.81 7.44
C PHE A 146 8.65 -8.60 8.84
N ALA A 147 9.75 -7.85 8.94
CA ALA A 147 10.31 -7.45 10.23
C ALA A 147 9.34 -6.54 11.00
N GLU A 148 8.68 -5.60 10.31
CA GLU A 148 7.63 -4.77 10.88
C GLU A 148 6.42 -5.58 11.32
N TYR A 149 5.94 -6.50 10.48
CA TYR A 149 4.84 -7.39 10.84
C TYR A 149 5.16 -8.19 12.11
N SER A 150 6.33 -8.83 12.17
CA SER A 150 6.74 -9.65 13.32
C SER A 150 6.83 -8.83 14.61
N SER A 151 7.40 -7.63 14.52
CA SER A 151 7.48 -6.68 15.63
C SER A 151 6.08 -6.23 16.07
N ALA A 152 5.21 -5.88 15.14
CA ALA A 152 3.84 -5.46 15.43
C ALA A 152 3.01 -6.59 16.07
N ALA A 153 3.11 -7.81 15.54
CA ALA A 153 2.45 -8.98 16.12
C ALA A 153 2.90 -9.25 17.56
N HIS A 154 4.20 -9.13 17.82
CA HIS A 154 4.76 -9.26 19.17
C HIS A 154 4.23 -8.17 20.12
N ILE A 155 4.19 -6.91 19.67
CA ILE A 155 3.71 -5.78 20.49
C ILE A 155 2.21 -5.89 20.80
N LEU A 156 1.41 -6.27 19.81
CA LEU A 156 -0.05 -6.32 19.93
C LEU A 156 -0.54 -7.58 20.65
N GLY A 157 0.22 -8.68 20.59
CA GLY A 157 -0.22 -10.00 21.01
C GLY A 157 -1.29 -10.62 20.08
N THR A 158 -1.55 -10.00 18.93
CA THR A 158 -2.52 -10.44 17.92
C THR A 158 -1.92 -10.28 16.52
N SER A 159 -2.57 -10.87 15.50
CA SER A 159 -2.14 -10.71 14.10
C SER A 159 -2.50 -9.30 13.60
N PRO A 160 -1.52 -8.43 13.28
CA PRO A 160 -1.80 -7.23 12.51
C PRO A 160 -2.17 -7.61 11.07
N LYS A 161 -2.62 -6.61 10.30
CA LYS A 161 -2.96 -6.70 8.87
C LYS A 161 -1.90 -5.95 8.06
N PRO A 162 -1.00 -6.63 7.31
CA PRO A 162 -0.11 -5.97 6.38
C PRO A 162 -0.89 -5.20 5.32
N VAL A 163 -0.36 -4.05 4.92
CA VAL A 163 -0.85 -3.23 3.81
C VAL A 163 0.26 -3.15 2.75
N ILE A 164 -0.10 -3.44 1.50
CA ILE A 164 0.78 -3.31 0.33
C ILE A 164 0.01 -2.74 -0.86
N THR A 165 0.69 -2.02 -1.74
CA THR A 165 0.14 -1.62 -3.04
C THR A 165 -0.01 -2.83 -3.94
N GLY A 166 -1.14 -2.97 -4.62
CA GLY A 166 -1.45 -4.09 -5.49
C GLY A 166 -0.64 -4.12 -6.78
N PRO A 167 -0.47 -5.32 -7.38
CA PRO A 167 0.41 -5.52 -8.51
C PRO A 167 0.00 -4.73 -9.75
N VAL A 168 -1.30 -4.52 -9.98
CA VAL A 168 -1.76 -3.79 -11.16
C VAL A 168 -1.53 -2.30 -10.96
N SER A 169 -2.02 -1.74 -9.86
CA SER A 169 -1.82 -0.33 -9.54
C SER A 169 -0.34 0.03 -9.41
N TYR A 170 0.50 -0.84 -8.83
CA TYR A 170 1.94 -0.60 -8.78
C TYR A 170 2.56 -0.40 -10.16
N LEU A 171 2.17 -1.22 -11.15
CA LEU A 171 2.61 -1.03 -12.52
C LEU A 171 2.07 0.28 -13.10
N LEU A 172 0.77 0.55 -12.95
CA LEU A 172 0.12 1.75 -13.50
C LEU A 172 0.59 3.07 -12.88
N LEU A 173 1.13 3.03 -11.65
CA LEU A 173 1.77 4.17 -10.98
C LEU A 173 3.17 4.49 -11.54
N GLY A 174 3.82 3.55 -12.22
CA GLY A 174 5.17 3.73 -12.74
C GLY A 174 5.21 4.24 -14.17
N LYS A 175 6.42 4.37 -14.69
CA LYS A 175 6.72 4.80 -16.06
C LYS A 175 7.65 3.83 -16.77
N GLU A 176 7.51 3.78 -18.08
CA GLU A 176 8.42 3.10 -18.97
C GLU A 176 9.69 3.93 -19.12
N GLU A 177 10.84 3.28 -18.92
CA GLU A 177 12.17 3.86 -19.10
C GLU A 177 12.91 3.13 -20.21
N ASP A 178 13.80 3.86 -20.87
CA ASP A 178 14.68 3.29 -21.89
C ASP A 178 15.58 2.23 -21.27
N SER A 179 15.81 1.15 -22.02
CA SER A 179 16.78 0.13 -21.63
C SER A 179 18.15 0.44 -22.24
N GLU A 180 19.21 -0.15 -21.69
CA GLU A 180 20.55 -0.13 -22.31
C GLU A 180 20.53 -0.68 -23.76
N TYR A 181 19.49 -1.45 -24.13
CA TYR A 181 19.32 -2.10 -25.42
C TYR A 181 18.36 -1.39 -26.39
N GLY A 182 17.87 -0.20 -26.05
CA GLY A 182 17.02 0.60 -26.93
C GLY A 182 15.87 1.31 -26.22
N LYS A 183 15.27 2.26 -26.94
CA LYS A 183 14.15 3.08 -26.47
C LYS A 183 12.92 2.25 -26.10
N ALA A 184 12.11 2.75 -25.18
CA ALA A 184 10.86 2.15 -24.73
C ALA A 184 9.73 2.06 -25.80
N GLU A 185 10.02 2.32 -27.08
CA GLU A 185 9.04 2.61 -28.15
C GLU A 185 8.01 1.49 -28.43
N ASN A 186 8.02 0.34 -27.76
CA ASN A 186 7.09 -0.77 -28.01
C ASN A 186 6.64 -1.59 -26.77
N PHE A 187 6.82 -1.09 -25.55
CA PHE A 187 6.46 -1.86 -24.34
C PHE A 187 5.52 -1.06 -23.44
N LYS A 188 4.47 -1.70 -22.92
CA LYS A 188 3.58 -1.13 -21.91
C LYS A 188 3.93 -1.70 -20.54
N ARG A 189 4.04 -0.86 -19.51
CA ARG A 189 4.30 -1.30 -18.12
C ARG A 189 3.43 -2.46 -17.64
N ILE A 190 2.17 -2.52 -18.07
CA ILE A 190 1.21 -3.56 -17.70
C ILE A 190 1.62 -4.97 -18.19
N ASP A 191 2.42 -5.06 -19.27
CA ASP A 191 2.89 -6.34 -19.82
C ASP A 191 3.81 -7.10 -18.83
N LEU A 192 4.33 -6.40 -17.82
CA LEU A 192 5.14 -6.99 -16.74
C LEU A 192 4.33 -7.78 -15.72
N ILE A 193 3.00 -7.75 -15.76
CA ILE A 193 2.16 -8.36 -14.72
C ILE A 193 2.50 -9.84 -14.48
N LYS A 194 2.78 -10.59 -15.55
CA LYS A 194 3.17 -12.02 -15.48
C LYS A 194 4.52 -12.26 -14.81
N ARG A 195 5.42 -11.27 -14.83
CA ARG A 195 6.72 -11.32 -14.13
C ARG A 195 6.62 -10.81 -12.70
N LEU A 196 5.68 -9.92 -12.43
CA LEU A 196 5.49 -9.29 -11.13
C LEU A 196 4.71 -10.18 -10.15
N VAL A 197 3.60 -10.78 -10.60
CA VAL A 197 2.69 -11.57 -9.76
C VAL A 197 3.37 -12.73 -9.01
N PRO A 198 4.35 -13.47 -9.58
CA PRO A 198 5.08 -14.49 -8.82
C PRO A 198 5.74 -13.97 -7.53
N VAL A 199 6.27 -12.74 -7.56
CA VAL A 199 6.88 -12.11 -6.38
C VAL A 199 5.82 -11.69 -5.36
N TYR A 200 4.66 -11.22 -5.81
CA TYR A 200 3.52 -10.97 -4.91
C TYR A 200 3.03 -12.25 -4.21
N VAL A 201 2.97 -13.37 -4.94
CA VAL A 201 2.64 -14.68 -4.37
C VAL A 201 3.65 -15.10 -3.30
N GLU A 202 4.95 -14.89 -3.55
CA GLU A 202 6.00 -15.11 -2.55
C GLU A 202 5.77 -14.25 -1.31
N ILE A 203 5.57 -12.94 -1.49
CA ILE A 203 5.34 -11.98 -0.40
C ILE A 203 4.13 -12.34 0.46
N ILE A 204 2.99 -12.64 -0.17
CA ILE A 204 1.74 -12.99 0.52
C ILE A 204 1.92 -14.29 1.31
N ASN A 205 2.59 -15.29 0.73
CA ASN A 205 2.85 -16.55 1.43
C ASN A 205 3.86 -16.39 2.57
N LEU A 206 4.83 -15.47 2.47
CA LEU A 206 5.70 -15.11 3.59
C LEU A 206 4.90 -14.50 4.73
N PHE A 207 4.06 -13.49 4.49
CA PHE A 207 3.18 -12.94 5.54
C PHE A 207 2.30 -14.01 6.18
N LYS A 208 1.73 -14.91 5.37
CA LYS A 208 0.98 -16.07 5.87
C LYS A 208 1.83 -16.96 6.78
N GLY A 209 3.09 -17.21 6.40
CA GLY A 209 4.07 -17.96 7.20
C GLY A 209 4.40 -17.28 8.53
N TYR A 210 4.47 -15.95 8.56
CA TYR A 210 4.57 -15.16 9.81
C TYR A 210 3.27 -15.15 10.62
N GLY A 211 2.18 -15.73 10.11
CA GLY A 211 0.92 -15.90 10.82
C GLY A 211 -0.19 -14.93 10.43
N ALA A 212 0.03 -14.09 9.41
CA ALA A 212 -0.96 -13.10 8.98
C ALA A 212 -2.26 -13.77 8.55
N LYS A 213 -3.39 -13.27 9.08
CA LYS A 213 -4.73 -13.78 8.74
C LYS A 213 -5.43 -12.99 7.65
N TRP A 214 -5.11 -11.70 7.60
CA TRP A 214 -5.57 -10.77 6.58
C TRP A 214 -4.38 -10.08 5.96
N ILE A 215 -4.45 -9.79 4.68
CA ILE A 215 -3.60 -8.82 3.99
C ILE A 215 -4.48 -7.84 3.22
N GLN A 216 -4.17 -6.56 3.31
CA GLN A 216 -4.78 -5.52 2.48
C GLN A 216 -3.92 -5.30 1.25
N ILE A 217 -4.55 -5.31 0.08
CA ILE A 217 -3.91 -5.00 -1.19
C ILE A 217 -4.63 -3.80 -1.81
N ASP A 218 -3.92 -2.68 -1.88
CA ASP A 218 -4.47 -1.40 -2.34
C ASP A 218 -4.38 -1.31 -3.87
N GLU A 219 -5.54 -1.29 -4.52
CA GLU A 219 -5.71 -1.15 -5.97
C GLU A 219 -6.54 0.11 -6.30
N PRO A 220 -5.99 1.32 -6.08
CA PRO A 220 -6.72 2.56 -6.33
C PRO A 220 -7.14 2.70 -7.81
N PHE A 221 -6.44 2.10 -8.77
CA PHE A 221 -6.82 2.18 -10.18
C PHE A 221 -8.16 1.50 -10.50
N LEU A 222 -8.73 0.68 -9.61
CA LEU A 222 -10.11 0.21 -9.77
C LEU A 222 -11.14 1.34 -9.72
N GLY A 223 -10.82 2.49 -9.11
CA GLY A 223 -11.65 3.69 -9.13
C GLY A 223 -11.34 4.65 -10.28
N MET A 224 -10.51 4.25 -11.25
CA MET A 224 -10.12 5.05 -12.41
C MET A 224 -10.58 4.37 -13.71
N ASP A 225 -10.50 5.08 -14.83
CA ASP A 225 -10.77 4.48 -16.14
C ASP A 225 -9.69 3.45 -16.49
N LEU A 226 -10.12 2.22 -16.81
CA LEU A 226 -9.23 1.11 -17.15
C LEU A 226 -9.42 0.67 -18.61
N GLN A 227 -8.31 0.46 -19.30
CA GLN A 227 -8.26 -0.20 -20.60
C GLN A 227 -8.45 -1.71 -20.46
N ASP A 228 -8.81 -2.39 -21.55
CA ASP A 228 -9.11 -3.83 -21.53
C ASP A 228 -7.89 -4.68 -21.10
N GLU A 229 -6.68 -4.29 -21.51
CA GLU A 229 -5.45 -4.98 -21.07
C GLU A 229 -5.22 -4.85 -19.55
N GLU A 230 -5.62 -3.73 -18.95
CA GLU A 230 -5.46 -3.47 -17.52
C GLU A 230 -6.51 -4.26 -16.71
N LYS A 231 -7.75 -4.33 -17.21
CA LYS A 231 -8.79 -5.21 -16.65
C LYS A 231 -8.36 -6.68 -16.70
N ALA A 232 -7.79 -7.13 -17.82
CA ALA A 232 -7.26 -8.49 -17.96
C ALA A 232 -6.08 -8.75 -16.99
N ALA A 233 -5.26 -7.74 -16.71
CA ALA A 233 -4.18 -7.84 -15.72
C ALA A 233 -4.71 -8.03 -14.29
N PHE A 234 -5.81 -7.35 -13.92
CA PHE A 234 -6.51 -7.59 -12.64
C PHE A 234 -7.00 -9.02 -12.53
N GLU A 235 -7.71 -9.51 -13.55
CA GLU A 235 -8.23 -10.87 -13.56
C GLU A 235 -7.09 -11.90 -13.41
N TYR A 236 -6.03 -11.76 -14.21
CA TYR A 236 -4.86 -12.62 -14.12
C TYR A 236 -4.21 -12.59 -12.74
N ALA A 237 -3.92 -11.40 -12.21
CA ALA A 237 -3.19 -11.24 -10.96
C ALA A 237 -3.94 -11.85 -9.78
N TYR A 238 -5.23 -11.55 -9.63
CA TYR A 238 -6.01 -12.02 -8.49
C TYR A 238 -6.42 -13.49 -8.64
N MET A 239 -6.58 -14.02 -9.85
CA MET A 239 -6.74 -15.46 -10.07
C MET A 239 -5.49 -16.21 -9.59
N GLU A 240 -4.30 -15.81 -10.05
CA GLU A 240 -3.02 -16.42 -9.66
C GLU A 240 -2.76 -16.33 -8.16
N ILE A 241 -2.98 -15.15 -7.57
CA ILE A 241 -2.84 -14.93 -6.14
C ILE A 241 -3.80 -15.83 -5.36
N SER A 242 -5.08 -15.88 -5.74
CA SER A 242 -6.08 -16.70 -5.05
C SER A 242 -5.74 -18.19 -5.10
N MET A 243 -5.32 -18.70 -6.27
CA MET A 243 -4.91 -20.09 -6.43
C MET A 243 -3.68 -20.46 -5.59
N LYS A 244 -2.71 -19.54 -5.45
CA LYS A 244 -1.40 -19.83 -4.82
C LYS A 244 -1.27 -19.35 -3.37
N CYS A 245 -2.23 -18.57 -2.87
CA CYS A 245 -2.18 -17.97 -1.54
C CYS A 245 -3.33 -18.42 -0.64
N ALA A 246 -3.74 -19.69 -0.73
CA ALA A 246 -4.75 -20.24 0.17
C ALA A 246 -4.34 -20.11 1.66
N GLY A 247 -5.33 -19.83 2.51
CA GLY A 247 -5.16 -19.73 3.98
C GLY A 247 -4.92 -18.32 4.54
N ILE A 248 -4.81 -17.31 3.68
CA ILE A 248 -4.80 -15.89 4.08
C ILE A 248 -5.93 -15.14 3.36
N LYS A 249 -6.62 -14.24 4.07
CA LYS A 249 -7.73 -13.46 3.51
C LYS A 249 -7.22 -12.19 2.87
N ILE A 250 -7.58 -11.97 1.62
CA ILE A 250 -7.24 -10.75 0.88
C ILE A 250 -8.38 -9.76 1.00
N LEU A 251 -8.08 -8.57 1.50
CA LEU A 251 -8.92 -7.39 1.43
C LEU A 251 -8.43 -6.54 0.25
N LEU A 252 -9.18 -6.57 -0.85
CA LEU A 252 -8.95 -5.69 -2.00
C LEU A 252 -9.49 -4.30 -1.67
N THR A 253 -8.68 -3.26 -1.83
CA THR A 253 -9.06 -1.91 -1.42
C THR A 253 -8.95 -0.92 -2.56
N SER A 254 -10.05 -0.23 -2.88
CA SER A 254 -10.03 0.98 -3.71
C SER A 254 -10.48 2.18 -2.87
N CYS A 255 -9.72 3.28 -2.93
CA CYS A 255 -9.89 4.43 -2.03
C CYS A 255 -9.87 5.79 -2.74
N VAL A 256 -10.01 5.82 -4.07
CA VAL A 256 -9.98 7.07 -4.88
C VAL A 256 -11.36 7.48 -5.41
N GLY A 257 -12.42 6.93 -4.83
CA GLY A 257 -13.81 7.25 -5.18
C GLY A 257 -14.62 6.03 -5.57
N SER A 258 -15.59 6.24 -6.46
CA SER A 258 -16.46 5.19 -6.98
C SER A 258 -15.71 4.19 -7.85
N LEU A 259 -16.09 2.91 -7.79
CA LEU A 259 -15.58 1.89 -8.72
C LEU A 259 -16.09 2.09 -10.15
N GLY A 260 -17.17 2.86 -10.34
CA GLY A 260 -17.74 3.16 -11.65
C GLY A 260 -17.96 1.92 -12.50
N GLU A 261 -17.50 1.97 -13.76
CA GLU A 261 -17.61 0.88 -14.73
C GLU A 261 -16.85 -0.39 -14.31
N ASN A 262 -15.88 -0.28 -13.40
CA ASN A 262 -15.10 -1.41 -12.90
C ASN A 262 -15.77 -2.16 -11.73
N THR A 263 -16.98 -1.77 -11.32
CA THR A 263 -17.73 -2.45 -10.25
C THR A 263 -17.89 -3.95 -10.54
N ALA A 264 -18.20 -4.29 -11.79
CA ALA A 264 -18.33 -5.68 -12.24
C ALA A 264 -17.03 -6.47 -12.06
N LEU A 265 -15.91 -5.88 -12.47
CA LEU A 265 -14.58 -6.45 -12.35
C LEU A 265 -14.22 -6.68 -10.87
N ALA A 266 -14.29 -5.63 -10.04
CA ALA A 266 -13.93 -5.69 -8.62
C ALA A 266 -14.73 -6.75 -7.85
N ILE A 267 -16.02 -6.90 -8.17
CA ILE A 267 -16.89 -7.94 -7.62
C ILE A 267 -16.49 -9.34 -8.11
N ALA A 268 -16.04 -9.50 -9.35
CA ALA A 268 -15.66 -10.80 -9.90
C ALA A 268 -14.34 -11.34 -9.32
N LEU A 269 -13.41 -10.47 -8.91
CA LEU A 269 -12.08 -10.90 -8.42
C LEU A 269 -12.18 -11.85 -7.21
N PRO A 270 -11.40 -12.94 -7.16
CA PRO A 270 -11.54 -14.01 -6.15
C PRO A 270 -10.85 -13.66 -4.81
N VAL A 271 -11.32 -12.59 -4.16
CA VAL A 271 -10.82 -12.06 -2.88
C VAL A 271 -11.78 -12.30 -1.72
N ALA A 272 -11.28 -12.25 -0.49
CA ALA A 272 -12.08 -12.52 0.71
C ALA A 272 -12.95 -11.31 1.12
N GLY A 273 -12.50 -10.09 0.81
CA GLY A 273 -13.26 -8.88 1.04
C GLY A 273 -12.93 -7.77 0.05
N LEU A 274 -13.87 -6.85 -0.10
CA LEU A 274 -13.73 -5.63 -0.90
C LEU A 274 -13.94 -4.42 0.00
N HIS A 275 -13.03 -3.45 -0.04
CA HIS A 275 -13.22 -2.12 0.52
C HIS A 275 -13.65 -1.14 -0.56
N VAL A 276 -14.67 -0.34 -0.25
CA VAL A 276 -15.19 0.72 -1.12
C VAL A 276 -15.32 2.05 -0.38
N ASP A 277 -14.96 3.13 -1.08
CA ASP A 277 -15.18 4.51 -0.63
C ASP A 277 -16.65 4.91 -0.86
N VAL A 278 -17.45 4.86 0.22
CA VAL A 278 -18.86 5.29 0.22
C VAL A 278 -19.05 6.71 0.73
N MET A 279 -17.95 7.46 0.91
CA MET A 279 -17.98 8.90 1.21
C MET A 279 -17.88 9.72 -0.06
N ARG A 280 -16.96 9.39 -0.97
CA ARG A 280 -16.81 10.01 -2.28
C ARG A 280 -17.65 9.34 -3.36
N GLY A 281 -17.94 8.05 -3.23
CA GLY A 281 -18.77 7.27 -4.15
C GLY A 281 -20.02 6.69 -3.48
N ALA A 282 -20.80 7.52 -2.79
CA ALA A 282 -21.98 7.06 -2.04
C ALA A 282 -23.07 6.45 -2.94
N GLU A 283 -23.17 6.93 -4.19
CA GLU A 283 -24.12 6.51 -5.22
C GLU A 283 -23.90 5.07 -5.69
N GLN A 284 -22.68 4.54 -5.59
CA GLN A 284 -22.35 3.19 -6.05
C GLN A 284 -22.95 2.08 -5.16
N LEU A 285 -23.32 2.41 -3.91
CA LEU A 285 -23.60 1.42 -2.89
C LEU A 285 -24.80 0.52 -3.24
N ASP A 286 -25.86 1.09 -3.83
CA ASP A 286 -27.05 0.32 -4.20
C ASP A 286 -26.75 -0.73 -5.26
N GLU A 287 -26.09 -0.33 -6.34
CA GLU A 287 -25.70 -1.24 -7.41
C GLU A 287 -24.72 -2.30 -6.90
N LEU A 288 -23.72 -1.88 -6.11
CA LEU A 288 -22.75 -2.77 -5.50
C LEU A 288 -23.43 -3.86 -4.66
N LEU A 289 -24.37 -3.48 -3.78
CA LEU A 289 -25.05 -4.42 -2.88
C LEU A 289 -25.93 -5.42 -3.64
N GLN A 290 -26.58 -5.01 -4.74
CA GLN A 290 -27.40 -5.91 -5.56
C GLN A 290 -26.58 -7.04 -6.21
N ARG A 291 -25.33 -6.75 -6.54
CA ARG A 291 -24.43 -7.65 -7.27
C ARG A 291 -23.39 -8.31 -6.35
N PHE A 292 -23.38 -7.97 -5.05
CA PHE A 292 -22.31 -8.36 -4.15
C PHE A 292 -22.30 -9.88 -3.91
N PRO A 293 -21.15 -10.57 -3.99
CA PRO A 293 -21.12 -12.02 -3.87
C PRO A 293 -21.46 -12.48 -2.46
N GLN A 294 -22.31 -13.50 -2.37
CA GLN A 294 -22.61 -14.16 -1.09
C GLN A 294 -21.32 -14.72 -0.47
N GLY A 295 -21.16 -14.59 0.84
CA GLY A 295 -19.99 -15.11 1.55
C GLY A 295 -18.84 -14.11 1.69
N ARG A 296 -18.81 -13.05 0.87
CA ARG A 296 -17.70 -12.08 0.86
C ARG A 296 -17.86 -11.01 1.94
N TRP A 297 -16.72 -10.50 2.42
CA TRP A 297 -16.68 -9.36 3.34
C TRP A 297 -16.78 -8.03 2.59
N LEU A 298 -17.53 -7.08 3.16
CA LEU A 298 -17.61 -5.71 2.64
C LEU A 298 -17.05 -4.74 3.69
N SER A 299 -15.99 -4.02 3.34
CA SER A 299 -15.47 -2.91 4.14
C SER A 299 -16.02 -1.59 3.61
N LEU A 300 -16.68 -0.84 4.47
CA LEU A 300 -17.30 0.45 4.14
C LEU A 300 -16.39 1.58 4.59
N GLY A 301 -15.91 2.38 3.65
CA GLY A 301 -15.19 3.62 3.89
C GLY A 301 -16.13 4.74 4.29
N LEU A 302 -16.29 5.00 5.59
CA LEU A 302 -17.36 5.82 6.16
C LEU A 302 -16.88 7.10 6.85
N ALA A 303 -15.57 7.32 6.95
CA ALA A 303 -14.97 8.42 7.68
C ALA A 303 -13.56 8.77 7.17
N GLY A 304 -13.00 9.91 7.59
CA GLY A 304 -11.56 10.17 7.49
C GLY A 304 -11.08 10.89 6.23
N GLY A 305 -9.77 10.83 5.97
CA GLY A 305 -9.07 11.32 4.77
C GLY A 305 -8.56 12.76 4.83
N GLU A 306 -9.23 13.67 4.12
CA GLU A 306 -8.64 14.96 3.73
C GLU A 306 -9.41 16.18 4.24
N ARG A 307 -10.66 15.99 4.70
CA ARG A 307 -11.55 17.12 5.03
C ARG A 307 -11.61 17.48 6.52
N PHE A 308 -10.89 16.78 7.40
CA PHE A 308 -10.82 17.02 8.87
C PHE A 308 -12.17 17.32 9.58
N MET A 309 -13.29 16.90 8.99
CA MET A 309 -14.61 17.11 9.56
C MET A 309 -14.98 15.94 10.47
N LYS A 310 -15.63 16.25 11.59
CA LYS A 310 -16.24 15.24 12.45
C LYS A 310 -17.26 14.43 11.65
N ASN A 311 -17.20 13.10 11.77
CA ASN A 311 -18.11 12.21 11.08
C ASN A 311 -19.58 12.48 11.47
N LYS A 312 -20.48 12.40 10.48
CA LYS A 312 -21.94 12.44 10.69
C LYS A 312 -22.43 11.03 10.99
N ASN A 313 -22.33 10.63 12.26
CA ASN A 313 -22.60 9.25 12.69
C ASN A 313 -23.97 8.68 12.27
N GLN A 314 -25.01 9.52 12.19
CA GLN A 314 -26.33 9.09 11.73
C GLN A 314 -26.34 8.68 10.25
N ASP A 315 -25.60 9.39 9.40
CA ASP A 315 -25.50 9.07 7.98
C ASP A 315 -24.72 7.77 7.79
N SER A 316 -23.60 7.60 8.49
CA SER A 316 -22.85 6.34 8.48
C SER A 316 -23.69 5.17 8.98
N LEU A 317 -24.50 5.36 10.03
CA LEU A 317 -25.34 4.30 10.59
C LEU A 317 -26.38 3.82 9.56
N ARG A 318 -27.02 4.74 8.81
CA ARG A 318 -27.95 4.37 7.74
C ARG A 318 -27.28 3.51 6.67
N ILE A 319 -26.06 3.85 6.28
CA ILE A 319 -25.28 3.09 5.31
C ILE A 319 -24.95 1.68 5.86
N ILE A 320 -24.50 1.61 7.11
CA ILE A 320 -24.17 0.35 7.78
C ILE A 320 -25.40 -0.56 7.88
N GLU A 321 -26.55 -0.04 8.30
CA GLU A 321 -27.79 -0.80 8.42
C GLU A 321 -28.27 -1.31 7.07
N LYS A 322 -28.19 -0.47 6.02
CA LYS A 322 -28.54 -0.84 4.65
C LYS A 322 -27.67 -1.99 4.14
N ALA A 323 -26.35 -1.86 4.24
CA ALA A 323 -25.43 -2.93 3.87
C ALA A 323 -25.62 -4.19 4.73
N GLY A 324 -25.91 -4.01 6.03
CA GLY A 324 -26.09 -5.10 6.99
C GLY A 324 -27.29 -6.00 6.68
N LYS A 325 -28.36 -5.44 6.11
CA LYS A 325 -29.54 -6.20 5.67
C LYS A 325 -29.24 -7.14 4.49
N VAL A 326 -28.28 -6.80 3.64
CA VAL A 326 -27.92 -7.57 2.45
C VAL A 326 -26.76 -8.53 2.75
N ILE A 327 -25.72 -8.04 3.41
CA ILE A 327 -24.44 -8.76 3.60
C ILE A 327 -24.40 -9.54 4.92
N GLY A 328 -25.14 -9.10 5.94
CA GLY A 328 -25.01 -9.59 7.31
C GLY A 328 -23.94 -8.84 8.09
N ALA A 329 -24.26 -8.46 9.33
CA ALA A 329 -23.38 -7.64 10.18
C ALA A 329 -22.08 -8.36 10.61
N ASP A 330 -22.02 -9.67 10.50
CA ASP A 330 -20.83 -10.49 10.78
C ASP A 330 -19.78 -10.41 9.66
N ARG A 331 -20.16 -9.96 8.46
CA ARG A 331 -19.28 -9.81 7.28
C ARG A 331 -19.03 -8.35 6.86
N LEU A 332 -19.48 -7.39 7.66
CA LEU A 332 -19.16 -5.98 7.46
C LEU A 332 -17.92 -5.56 8.23
N MET A 333 -17.14 -4.67 7.61
CA MET A 333 -16.08 -3.90 8.25
C MET A 333 -16.39 -2.40 8.16
N ILE A 334 -16.15 -1.67 9.24
CA ILE A 334 -16.26 -0.20 9.28
C ILE A 334 -14.85 0.37 9.23
N ALA A 335 -14.58 1.23 8.26
CA ALA A 335 -13.25 1.81 8.03
C ALA A 335 -13.31 3.30 7.71
N GLY A 336 -12.14 3.94 7.71
CA GLY A 336 -11.96 5.19 6.96
C GLY A 336 -12.01 4.94 5.45
N TYR A 337 -12.34 5.95 4.64
CA TYR A 337 -12.46 5.78 3.18
C TYR A 337 -11.11 5.73 2.45
N THR A 338 -10.06 6.24 3.06
CA THR A 338 -8.69 6.17 2.56
C THR A 338 -7.72 5.99 3.73
N ALA A 339 -6.49 5.59 3.44
CA ALA A 339 -5.42 5.59 4.42
C ALA A 339 -5.23 7.02 4.95
N LEU A 340 -4.93 7.16 6.24
CA LEU A 340 -4.81 8.46 6.88
C LEU A 340 -3.44 9.13 6.59
N ILE A 341 -2.79 8.80 5.47
CA ILE A 341 -1.43 9.23 5.11
C ILE A 341 -1.34 10.77 5.08
N SER A 342 -2.38 11.44 4.60
CA SER A 342 -2.46 12.90 4.48
C SER A 342 -3.17 13.60 5.66
N ALA A 343 -3.57 12.87 6.69
CA ALA A 343 -4.32 13.42 7.82
C ALA A 343 -3.40 13.84 9.00
N PRO A 344 -3.72 14.91 9.74
CA PRO A 344 -3.01 15.25 10.97
C PRO A 344 -3.21 14.12 11.98
N VAL A 345 -2.15 13.81 12.73
CA VAL A 345 -2.12 12.67 13.67
C VAL A 345 -3.05 12.88 14.87
N ASN A 346 -3.29 14.14 15.24
CA ASN A 346 -4.23 14.54 16.29
C ASN A 346 -4.83 15.91 15.94
N LEU A 347 -6.07 16.12 16.38
CA LEU A 347 -6.72 17.43 16.40
C LEU A 347 -6.28 18.24 17.62
#